data_AF-A0A355TZC9-F1
#
_entry.id   AF-A0A355TZC9-F1
#
_cell.length_a   1.000
_cell.length_b   1.000
_cell.length_c   1.000
_cell.angle_alpha   90.00
_cell.angle_beta   90.00
_cell.angle_gamma   90.00
#
_symmetry.space_group_name_H-M   'P 1'
#
loop_
_entity.id
_entity.type
_entity.pdbx_description
1 polymer ?
#
loop_
_entity_poly.entity_id
_entity_poly.type
_entity_poly.pdbx_seq_one_letter_code
_entity_poly.pdbx_strand_id
1 'polypeptide(L)'
;MSKIPYVDSSKEEQTQGKKKFWNKGFIISLIVVFLLLLLTAGLIAVTEYYSLQNAAGGKDEKLLLHIFVDAFSLSGLLGLAFYALSFLSSQGAFDILAYGIQVVFLIAFRPKYRETSFPKTFYDYKVLKNSKKRKPFLAILLISAIFLIAGIILFVIYHH
;
A
#
# COMPACT_ATOMS: atom_id res chain seq x y z
N MET A 1 -9.99 -37.88 -39.40
CA MET A 1 -11.08 -37.20 -38.67
C MET A 1 -10.85 -37.37 -37.18
N SER A 2 -10.17 -36.42 -36.52
CA SER A 2 -10.07 -36.43 -35.05
C SER A 2 -11.33 -35.80 -34.46
N LYS A 3 -11.95 -36.49 -33.51
CA LYS A 3 -13.09 -35.97 -32.75
C LYS A 3 -12.58 -34.89 -31.82
N ILE A 4 -13.03 -33.66 -32.02
CA ILE A 4 -12.82 -32.57 -31.07
C ILE A 4 -13.63 -32.94 -29.80
N PRO A 5 -13.00 -33.05 -28.62
CA PRO A 5 -13.74 -33.33 -27.40
C PRO A 5 -14.63 -32.13 -27.06
N TYR A 6 -15.92 -32.41 -26.84
CA TYR A 6 -16.89 -31.43 -26.34
C TYR A 6 -16.52 -31.08 -24.88
N VAL A 7 -16.06 -29.85 -24.66
CA VAL A 7 -15.79 -29.31 -23.33
C VAL A 7 -17.12 -28.82 -22.75
N ASP A 8 -17.62 -29.55 -21.75
CA ASP A 8 -18.84 -29.23 -21.01
C ASP A 8 -18.63 -27.99 -20.13
N SER A 9 -19.00 -26.83 -20.66
CA SER A 9 -18.92 -25.51 -20.00
C SER A 9 -19.66 -25.44 -18.66
N SER A 10 -20.59 -26.36 -18.37
CA SER A 10 -21.32 -26.39 -17.09
C SER A 10 -20.46 -26.86 -15.91
N LYS A 11 -19.34 -27.57 -16.18
CA LYS A 11 -18.43 -28.06 -15.13
C LYS A 11 -17.37 -27.05 -14.73
N GLU A 12 -17.02 -26.08 -15.56
CA GLU A 12 -16.08 -25.01 -15.18
C GLU A 12 -16.71 -23.99 -14.23
N GLU A 13 -18.03 -23.80 -14.31
CA GLU A 13 -18.76 -22.86 -13.46
C GLU A 13 -18.91 -23.37 -12.01
N GLN A 14 -18.96 -24.70 -11.82
CA GLN A 14 -19.13 -25.32 -10.50
C GLN A 14 -17.83 -25.40 -9.67
N THR A 15 -16.66 -25.23 -10.30
CA THR A 15 -15.35 -25.16 -9.63
C THR A 15 -14.95 -23.73 -9.25
N GLN A 16 -15.85 -22.75 -9.33
CA GLN A 16 -15.75 -21.52 -8.56
C GLN A 16 -16.18 -21.74 -7.10
N GLY A 17 -15.64 -22.78 -6.48
CA GLY A 17 -15.74 -22.99 -5.05
C GLY A 17 -15.23 -21.73 -4.35
N LYS A 18 -16.14 -21.07 -3.60
CA LYS A 18 -15.92 -19.91 -2.73
C LYS A 18 -14.45 -19.80 -2.31
N LYS A 19 -13.62 -19.04 -3.04
CA LYS A 19 -12.25 -18.76 -2.63
C LYS A 19 -12.37 -18.02 -1.30
N LYS A 20 -12.00 -18.71 -0.22
CA LYS A 20 -12.03 -18.19 1.15
C LYS A 20 -11.29 -16.84 1.14
N PHE A 21 -12.02 -15.74 1.23
CA PHE A 21 -11.48 -14.37 1.15
C PHE A 21 -10.35 -14.14 2.17
N TRP A 22 -10.36 -14.93 3.25
CA TRP A 22 -9.39 -14.95 4.33
C TRP A 22 -8.28 -15.96 4.06
N ASN A 23 -7.34 -15.59 3.18
CA ASN A 23 -6.07 -16.29 3.06
C ASN A 23 -5.12 -15.84 4.18
N LYS A 24 -4.33 -16.75 4.76
CA LYS A 24 -3.36 -16.43 5.83
C LYS A 24 -2.45 -15.24 5.47
N GLY A 25 -2.03 -15.13 4.20
CA GLY A 25 -1.21 -14.03 3.73
C GLY A 25 -1.92 -12.66 3.72
N PHE A 26 -3.24 -12.62 3.53
CA PHE A 26 -4.01 -11.39 3.63
C PHE A 26 -4.14 -10.92 5.08
N ILE A 27 -4.37 -11.85 6.01
CA ILE A 27 -4.43 -11.56 7.45
C ILE A 27 -3.07 -11.04 7.96
N ILE A 28 -1.98 -11.68 7.56
CA ILE A 28 -0.62 -11.20 7.91
C ILE A 28 -0.41 -9.79 7.37
N SER A 29 -0.80 -9.52 6.12
CA SER A 29 -0.71 -8.17 5.54
C SER A 29 -1.53 -7.15 6.33
N LEU A 30 -2.72 -7.51 6.82
CA LEU A 30 -3.53 -6.63 7.65
C LEU A 30 -2.80 -6.31 8.96
N ILE A 31 -2.31 -7.32 9.67
CA ILE A 31 -1.60 -7.13 10.94
C ILE A 31 -0.36 -6.25 10.74
N VAL A 32 0.43 -6.52 9.70
CA VAL A 32 1.65 -5.75 9.41
C VAL A 32 1.33 -4.28 9.13
N VAL A 33 0.32 -3.99 8.29
CA VAL A 33 -0.08 -2.62 7.97
C VAL A 33 -0.65 -1.92 9.21
N PHE A 34 -1.43 -2.62 10.02
CA PHE A 34 -1.98 -2.07 11.26
C PHE A 34 -0.88 -1.68 12.25
N LEU A 35 0.11 -2.55 12.45
CA LEU A 35 1.26 -2.24 13.30
C LEU A 35 2.11 -1.09 12.75
N LEU A 36 2.29 -1.02 11.43
CA LEU A 36 2.99 0.09 10.78
C LEU A 36 2.26 1.42 11.01
N LEU A 37 0.94 1.45 10.83
CA LEU A 37 0.16 2.66 11.04
C LEU A 37 0.10 3.05 12.53
N LEU A 38 -0.02 2.09 13.45
CA LEU A 38 0.12 2.36 14.88
C LEU A 38 1.47 2.98 15.23
N LEU A 39 2.55 2.45 14.65
CA LEU A 39 3.89 3.00 14.86
C LEU A 39 3.97 4.45 14.35
N THR A 40 3.44 4.73 13.15
CA THR A 40 3.41 6.10 12.62
C THR A 40 2.57 7.04 13.47
N ALA A 41 1.39 6.61 13.94
CA ALA A 41 0.55 7.40 14.83
C ALA A 41 1.26 7.67 16.16
N GLY A 42 1.92 6.65 16.74
CA GLY A 42 2.70 6.79 17.96
C GLY A 42 3.87 7.78 17.80
N LEU A 43 4.59 7.75 16.68
CA LEU A 43 5.64 8.73 16.40
C LEU A 43 5.08 10.15 16.31
N ILE A 44 3.97 10.35 15.60
CA ILE A 44 3.30 11.66 15.48
C ILE A 44 2.87 12.15 16.86
N ALA A 45 2.21 11.29 17.64
CA ALA A 45 1.75 11.62 18.99
C ALA A 45 2.91 12.01 19.92
N VAL A 46 4.04 11.30 19.84
CA VAL A 46 5.24 11.62 20.63
C VAL A 46 5.82 12.96 20.19
N THR A 47 5.93 13.22 18.89
CA THR A 47 6.45 14.51 18.39
C THR A 47 5.58 15.70 18.80
N GLU A 48 4.26 15.55 18.73
CA GLU A 48 3.32 16.57 19.17
C GLU A 48 3.35 16.74 20.68
N TYR A 49 3.42 15.66 21.45
CA TYR A 49 3.54 15.72 22.90
C TYR A 49 4.77 16.51 23.34
N TYR A 50 5.95 16.25 22.75
CA TYR A 50 7.16 17.02 23.06
C TYR A 50 7.06 18.47 22.59
N SER A 51 6.43 18.73 21.43
CA SER A 51 6.23 20.10 20.93
C SER A 51 5.32 20.91 21.85
N LEU A 52 4.20 20.34 22.27
CA LEU A 52 3.20 20.98 23.10
C LEU A 52 3.66 21.11 24.56
N GLN A 53 4.39 20.14 25.11
CA GLN A 53 4.94 20.26 26.47
C GLN A 53 5.94 21.42 26.58
N ASN A 54 6.75 21.64 25.56
CA ASN A 54 7.69 22.75 25.51
C ASN A 54 7.01 24.11 25.28
N ALA A 55 5.83 24.14 24.65
CA ALA A 55 5.12 25.36 24.29
C ALA A 55 4.02 25.78 25.27
N ALA A 56 3.25 24.84 25.82
CA ALA A 56 1.98 25.11 26.51
C ALA A 56 2.05 25.06 28.05
N GLY A 57 3.16 24.60 28.65
CA GLY A 57 3.42 24.78 30.09
C GLY A 57 2.43 24.14 31.09
N GLY A 58 1.47 23.32 30.67
CA GLY A 58 0.45 22.75 31.56
C GLY A 58 -0.39 21.64 30.95
N LYS A 59 -0.83 20.70 31.80
CA LYS A 59 -1.57 19.47 31.45
C LYS A 59 -3.05 19.76 31.27
N ASP A 60 -3.43 20.21 30.08
CA ASP A 60 -4.85 20.25 29.70
C ASP A 60 -5.29 18.88 29.15
N GLU A 61 -6.38 18.35 29.66
CA GLU A 61 -6.97 17.08 29.19
C GLU A 61 -7.38 17.16 27.71
N LYS A 62 -7.73 18.36 27.24
CA LYS A 62 -8.03 18.65 25.83
C LYS A 62 -6.81 18.49 24.93
N LEU A 63 -5.59 18.66 25.44
CA LEU A 63 -4.36 18.47 24.65
C LEU A 63 -4.17 17.00 24.29
N LEU A 64 -4.50 16.07 25.18
CA LEU A 64 -4.38 14.64 24.89
C LEU A 64 -5.31 14.23 23.75
N LEU A 65 -6.58 14.65 23.81
CA LEU A 65 -7.54 14.39 22.74
C LEU A 65 -7.08 14.99 21.40
N HIS A 66 -6.57 16.21 21.40
CA HIS A 66 -6.03 16.85 20.20
C HIS A 66 -4.87 16.05 19.59
N ILE A 67 -3.91 15.61 20.42
CA ILE A 67 -2.78 14.78 19.97
C ILE A 67 -3.27 13.47 19.34
N PHE A 68 -4.28 12.82 19.94
CA PHE A 68 -4.82 11.59 19.35
C PHE A 68 -5.53 11.86 18.02
N VAL A 69 -6.29 12.94 17.90
CA VAL A 69 -6.94 13.34 16.65
C VAL A 69 -5.93 13.47 15.52
N ASP A 70 -4.86 14.22 15.75
CA ASP A 70 -3.84 14.48 14.73
C ASP A 70 -3.05 13.20 14.41
N ALA A 71 -2.63 12.46 15.43
CA ALA A 71 -1.92 11.19 15.26
C ALA A 71 -2.71 10.16 14.41
N PHE A 72 -4.00 9.95 14.69
CA PHE A 72 -4.83 9.00 13.93
C PHE A 72 -5.19 9.53 12.54
N SER A 73 -5.48 10.82 12.41
CA SER A 73 -5.85 11.42 11.13
C SER A 73 -4.67 11.48 10.15
N LEU A 74 -3.50 11.95 10.60
CA LEU A 74 -2.30 12.02 9.76
C LEU A 74 -1.80 10.63 9.37
N SER A 75 -1.77 9.67 10.30
CA SER A 75 -1.36 8.29 9.98
C SER A 75 -2.31 7.64 8.97
N GLY A 76 -3.63 7.79 9.16
CA GLY A 76 -4.64 7.32 8.21
C GLY A 76 -4.48 7.97 6.82
N LEU A 77 -4.26 9.28 6.78
CA LEU A 77 -4.06 10.04 5.54
C LEU A 77 -2.78 9.60 4.80
N LEU A 78 -1.68 9.43 5.52
CA LEU A 78 -0.41 8.93 4.96
C LEU A 78 -0.57 7.51 4.40
N GLY A 79 -1.28 6.63 5.10
CA GLY A 79 -1.59 5.29 4.63
C GLY A 79 -2.42 5.31 3.33
N LEU A 80 -3.41 6.20 3.25
CA LEU A 80 -4.27 6.36 2.07
C LEU A 80 -3.50 6.95 0.88
N ALA A 81 -2.65 7.94 1.12
CA ALA A 81 -1.74 8.49 0.12
C ALA A 81 -0.77 7.42 -0.41
N PHE A 82 -0.21 6.58 0.48
CA PHE A 82 0.65 5.46 0.10
C PHE A 82 -0.11 4.40 -0.73
N TYR A 83 -1.36 4.10 -0.38
CA TYR A 83 -2.22 3.26 -1.20
C TYR A 83 -2.45 3.87 -2.59
N ALA A 84 -2.78 5.16 -2.68
CA ALA A 84 -3.01 5.84 -3.95
C ALA A 84 -1.74 5.79 -4.83
N LEU A 85 -0.58 6.08 -4.27
CA LEU A 85 0.71 5.95 -4.96
C LEU A 85 0.98 4.52 -5.44
N SER A 86 0.72 3.54 -4.59
CA SER A 86 0.87 2.11 -4.91
C SER A 86 -0.09 1.69 -6.03
N PHE A 87 -1.31 2.21 -6.03
CA PHE A 87 -2.32 1.98 -7.05
C PHE A 87 -1.92 2.61 -8.39
N LEU A 88 -1.46 3.86 -8.41
CA LEU A 88 -0.94 4.51 -9.62
C LEU A 88 0.30 3.77 -10.17
N SER A 89 1.20 3.34 -9.28
CA SER A 89 2.33 2.49 -9.63
C SER A 89 1.88 1.15 -10.23
N SER A 90 0.78 0.59 -9.71
CA SER A 90 0.17 -0.64 -10.22
C SER A 90 -0.39 -0.50 -11.65
N GLN A 91 -0.69 0.72 -12.09
CA GLN A 91 -1.11 1.01 -13.47
C GLN A 91 0.07 1.32 -14.40
N GLY A 92 1.28 1.39 -13.86
CA GLY A 92 2.50 1.65 -14.63
C GLY A 92 2.84 3.12 -14.81
N ALA A 93 2.24 4.02 -14.01
CA ALA A 93 2.58 5.45 -14.01
C ALA A 93 4.08 5.70 -13.79
N PHE A 94 4.74 4.86 -12.99
CA PHE A 94 6.18 4.95 -12.70
C PHE A 94 7.04 3.93 -13.46
N ASP A 95 6.48 3.16 -14.39
CA ASP A 95 7.21 2.08 -15.08
C ASP A 95 8.35 2.62 -15.96
N ILE A 96 8.12 3.75 -16.62
CA ILE A 96 9.12 4.38 -17.50
C ILE A 96 10.30 4.95 -16.71
N LEU A 97 10.01 5.54 -15.54
CA LEU A 97 11.04 6.06 -14.63
C LEU A 97 11.87 4.91 -14.05
N ALA A 98 11.22 3.82 -13.63
CA ALA A 98 11.91 2.64 -13.12
C ALA A 98 12.84 2.01 -14.18
N TYR A 99 12.39 1.91 -15.43
CA TYR A 99 13.22 1.44 -16.54
C TYR A 99 14.43 2.37 -16.77
N GLY A 100 14.21 3.67 -16.83
CA GLY A 100 15.28 4.66 -17.03
C GLY A 100 16.36 4.58 -15.96
N ILE A 101 15.98 4.56 -14.68
CA ILE A 101 16.91 4.45 -13.55
C ILE A 101 17.72 3.14 -13.62
N GLN A 102 17.07 2.02 -13.95
CA GLN A 102 17.76 0.74 -14.09
C GLN A 102 18.76 0.74 -15.25
N VAL A 103 18.41 1.35 -16.37
CA VAL A 103 19.32 1.49 -17.52
C VAL A 103 20.52 2.36 -17.18
N VAL A 104 20.32 3.52 -16.54
CA VAL A 104 21.41 4.40 -16.11
C VAL A 104 22.35 3.67 -15.15
N PHE A 105 21.80 2.95 -14.17
CA PHE A 105 22.59 2.18 -13.22
C PHE A 105 23.36 1.04 -13.91
N LEU A 106 22.73 0.32 -14.84
CA LEU A 106 23.38 -0.76 -15.59
C LEU A 106 24.49 -0.23 -16.49
N ILE A 107 24.30 0.91 -17.14
CA ILE A 107 25.35 1.56 -17.95
C ILE A 107 26.52 1.97 -17.07
N ALA A 108 26.26 2.56 -15.90
CA ALA A 108 27.29 3.06 -15.00
C ALA A 108 28.14 1.94 -14.36
N PHE A 109 27.51 0.83 -13.96
CA PHE A 109 28.18 -0.20 -13.15
C PHE A 109 28.45 -1.51 -13.90
N ARG A 110 27.91 -1.71 -15.11
CA ARG A 110 28.11 -2.93 -15.92
C ARG A 110 28.53 -2.57 -17.36
N PRO A 111 29.83 -2.56 -17.67
CA PRO A 111 30.37 -2.21 -19.00
C PRO A 111 29.82 -3.02 -20.19
N LYS A 112 29.20 -4.19 -19.93
CA LYS A 112 28.55 -5.06 -20.92
C LYS A 112 27.07 -5.34 -20.64
N TYR A 113 26.32 -4.35 -20.17
CA TYR A 113 24.91 -4.58 -19.77
C TYR A 113 24.01 -5.11 -20.91
N ARG A 114 24.34 -4.84 -22.18
CA ARG A 114 23.59 -5.35 -23.35
C ARG A 114 23.69 -6.87 -23.57
N GLU A 115 24.64 -7.53 -22.92
CA GLU A 115 24.80 -8.99 -22.92
C GLU A 115 24.03 -9.66 -21.77
N THR A 116 23.42 -8.87 -20.87
CA THR A 116 22.62 -9.40 -19.75
C THR A 116 21.19 -9.73 -20.18
N SER A 117 20.47 -10.51 -19.37
CA SER A 117 19.05 -10.84 -19.57
C SER A 117 18.09 -9.65 -19.37
N PHE A 118 18.61 -8.42 -19.26
CA PHE A 118 17.80 -7.23 -19.07
C PHE A 118 17.12 -6.80 -20.40
N PRO A 119 15.82 -6.42 -20.38
CA PRO A 119 15.08 -6.03 -21.57
C PRO A 119 15.72 -4.84 -22.29
N LYS A 120 15.95 -5.02 -23.61
CA LYS A 120 16.59 -4.01 -24.47
C LYS A 120 15.69 -2.82 -24.78
N THR A 121 14.37 -3.03 -24.75
CA THR A 121 13.38 -1.99 -24.99
C THR A 121 12.44 -1.83 -23.79
N PHE A 122 11.86 -0.63 -23.65
CA PHE A 122 10.81 -0.37 -22.66
C PHE A 122 9.58 -1.28 -22.87
N TYR A 123 9.28 -1.61 -24.13
CA TYR A 123 8.17 -2.51 -24.45
C TYR A 123 8.39 -3.90 -23.84
N ASP A 124 9.56 -4.49 -24.04
CA ASP A 124 9.91 -5.81 -23.46
C ASP A 124 9.87 -5.77 -21.93
N TYR A 125 10.34 -4.68 -21.33
CA TYR A 125 10.25 -4.46 -19.89
C TYR A 125 8.81 -4.47 -19.40
N LYS A 126 7.90 -3.77 -20.10
CA LYS A 126 6.48 -3.68 -19.73
C LYS A 126 5.78 -5.03 -19.85
N VAL A 127 6.07 -5.81 -20.90
CA VAL A 127 5.52 -7.16 -21.10
C VAL A 127 5.98 -8.11 -19.98
N LEU A 128 7.29 -8.11 -19.67
CA LEU A 128 7.86 -8.93 -18.59
C LEU A 128 7.36 -8.52 -17.20
N LYS A 129 7.03 -7.25 -16.98
CA LYS A 129 6.49 -6.77 -15.72
C LYS A 129 5.01 -7.13 -15.57
N ASN A 130 4.23 -7.03 -16.65
CA ASN A 130 2.82 -7.39 -16.65
C ASN A 130 2.57 -8.89 -16.55
N SER A 131 3.52 -9.73 -16.96
CA SER A 131 3.42 -11.19 -16.75
C SER A 131 3.53 -11.60 -15.28
N LYS A 132 4.06 -10.73 -14.40
CA LYS A 132 4.08 -10.96 -12.95
C LYS A 132 2.77 -10.51 -12.32
N LYS A 133 2.09 -11.43 -11.62
CA LYS A 133 0.87 -11.12 -10.85
C LYS A 133 1.19 -10.08 -9.77
N ARG A 134 0.54 -8.92 -9.86
CA ARG A 134 0.61 -7.87 -8.82
C ARG A 134 -0.18 -8.34 -7.60
N LYS A 135 0.38 -8.13 -6.39
CA LYS A 135 -0.31 -8.47 -5.14
C LYS A 135 -1.42 -7.45 -4.88
N PRO A 136 -2.57 -7.87 -4.32
CA PRO A 136 -3.63 -6.93 -3.96
C PRO A 136 -3.20 -6.07 -2.75
N PHE A 137 -3.23 -4.74 -2.91
CA PHE A 137 -2.90 -3.76 -1.86
C PHE A 137 -4.11 -3.37 -1.00
N LEU A 138 -5.17 -4.18 -1.02
CA LEU A 138 -6.47 -3.86 -0.42
C LEU A 138 -6.40 -3.76 1.11
N ALA A 139 -5.46 -4.47 1.75
CA ALA A 139 -5.18 -4.35 3.18
C ALA A 139 -4.77 -2.93 3.59
N ILE A 140 -3.97 -2.23 2.75
CA ILE A 140 -3.52 -0.87 3.02
C ILE A 140 -4.72 0.08 3.00
N LEU A 141 -5.56 -0.02 1.97
CA LEU A 141 -6.77 0.79 1.84
C LEU A 141 -7.68 0.64 3.06
N LEU A 142 -8.00 -0.60 3.44
CA LEU A 142 -8.95 -0.86 4.54
C LEU A 142 -8.47 -0.29 5.87
N ILE A 143 -7.22 -0.54 6.23
CA ILE A 143 -6.69 -0.11 7.53
C ILE A 143 -6.48 1.40 7.57
N SER A 144 -5.98 1.99 6.47
CA SER A 144 -5.82 3.44 6.39
C SER A 144 -7.16 4.16 6.49
N ALA A 145 -8.20 3.62 5.86
CA ALA A 145 -9.56 4.14 5.98
C ALA A 145 -10.09 4.02 7.42
N ILE A 146 -9.86 2.91 8.12
CA ILE A 146 -10.25 2.74 9.53
C ILE A 146 -9.56 3.78 10.41
N PHE A 147 -8.25 4.00 10.24
CA PHE A 147 -7.50 5.01 10.99
C PHE A 147 -8.02 6.42 10.73
N LEU A 148 -8.26 6.76 9.46
CA LEU A 148 -8.80 8.07 9.10
C LEU A 148 -10.20 8.28 9.70
N ILE A 149 -11.08 7.27 9.63
CA ILE A 149 -12.42 7.33 10.23
C ILE A 149 -12.32 7.49 11.75
N ALA A 150 -11.42 6.76 12.42
CA ALA A 150 -11.19 6.91 13.85
C ALA A 150 -10.72 8.33 14.20
N GLY A 151 -9.81 8.91 13.41
CA GLY A 151 -9.38 10.30 13.56
C GLY A 151 -10.53 11.30 13.38
N ILE A 152 -11.38 11.10 12.37
CA ILE A 152 -12.58 11.95 12.15
C ILE A 152 -13.56 11.84 13.33
N ILE A 153 -13.79 10.63 13.85
CA ILE A 153 -14.67 10.43 15.02
C ILE A 153 -14.10 11.17 16.23
N LEU A 154 -12.80 11.04 16.50
CA LEU A 154 -12.14 11.77 17.58
C LEU A 154 -12.20 13.28 17.37
N PHE A 155 -12.06 13.76 16.13
CA PHE A 155 -12.16 15.19 15.80
C PHE A 155 -13.54 15.75 16.12
N VAL A 156 -14.60 15.01 15.77
CA VAL A 156 -15.98 15.40 16.11
C VAL A 156 -16.16 15.45 17.62
N ILE A 157 -15.66 14.44 18.36
CA ILE A 157 -15.73 14.42 19.83
C ILE A 157 -14.94 15.58 20.45
N TYR A 158 -13.79 15.94 19.89
CA TYR A 158 -12.98 17.05 20.41
C TYR A 158 -13.68 18.41 20.29
N HIS A 159 -14.48 18.60 19.25
CA HIS A 159 -15.21 19.85 19.01
C HIS A 159 -16.59 19.94 19.68
N HIS A 160 -17.08 18.85 20.26
CA HIS A 160 -18.41 18.76 20.88
C HIS A 160 -18.34 18.66 22.41
#